data_AF-A0A765XA71-F1
#
_entry.id   AF-A0A765XA71-F1
#
_cell.length_a   1.000
_cell.length_b   1.000
_cell.length_c   1.000
_cell.angle_alpha   90.00
_cell.angle_beta   90.00
_cell.angle_gamma   90.00
#
_symmetry.space_group_name_H-M   'P 1'
#
loop_
_entity.id
_entity.type
_entity.pdbx_description
1 polymer ?
#
loop_
_entity_poly.entity_id
_entity_poly.type
_entity_poly.pdbx_seq_one_letter_code
_entity_poly.pdbx_strand_id
1 'polypeptide(L)'
;MLSPALINLGCSWNSLTRNLTTPDHSVLSSVRDAAARSDNGAQVKVGNRTYRVVVTDNKYSVSRESNSGCFTNMLHRLGWPKGEISRKIEVMLNASPVNRGAERSSVHSKMPDLPPVDYMQPELPPVDYNNPPAPGSVIGKGGNAVVYEDLADKTKVLKMFTTPQEPEEVTLEIACFNKYYGAGSAEKICDDNGDTIGIRMKKIDGQSLLDIKLLPAQAEQAIYDMFDRLEQKGIFFVDTTETNVLYDHVKNEFNPIDISSFNISGSQSPREMRDLQAYYGGRQDLINEVLNRIP
;
A
#
# COMPACT_ATOMS: atom_id res chain seq x y z
N MET A 1 20.83 2.27 28.27
CA MET A 1 20.63 3.27 27.20
C MET A 1 19.15 3.58 27.15
N LEU A 2 18.75 4.82 27.39
CA LEU A 2 17.34 5.23 27.31
C LEU A 2 16.94 5.29 25.83
N SER A 3 15.89 4.57 25.46
CA SER A 3 15.32 4.63 24.11
C SER A 3 14.93 6.08 23.79
N PRO A 4 15.27 6.61 22.60
CA PRO A 4 14.86 7.96 22.23
C PRO A 4 13.33 8.06 22.26
N ALA A 5 12.81 9.09 22.93
CA ALA A 5 11.37 9.31 23.00
C ALA A 5 10.82 9.54 21.58
N LEU A 6 9.87 8.70 21.16
CA LEU A 6 9.16 8.87 19.90
C LEU A 6 8.00 9.85 20.12
N ILE A 7 8.13 11.05 19.55
CA ILE A 7 7.13 12.10 19.66
C ILE A 7 6.40 12.21 18.32
N ASN A 8 5.07 12.09 18.33
CA ASN A 8 4.26 12.33 17.14
C ASN A 8 4.04 13.84 16.98
N LEU A 9 4.46 14.42 15.85
CA LEU A 9 4.23 15.84 15.59
C LEU A 9 2.75 16.17 15.35
N GLY A 10 1.91 15.18 15.05
CA GLY A 10 0.51 15.42 14.67
C GLY A 10 0.36 16.12 13.32
N CYS A 11 1.46 16.37 12.61
CA CYS A 11 1.45 16.94 11.28
C CYS A 11 1.02 15.90 10.24
N SER A 12 0.21 16.36 9.29
CA SER A 12 -0.03 15.67 8.02
C SER A 12 0.68 16.44 6.90
N TRP A 13 1.17 15.70 5.91
CA TRP A 13 1.78 16.28 4.71
C TRP A 13 0.72 16.38 3.62
N ASN A 14 0.51 17.59 3.10
CA ASN A 14 -0.31 17.80 1.92
C ASN A 14 0.60 17.87 0.68
N SER A 15 0.48 16.87 -0.20
CA SER A 15 1.27 16.75 -1.44
C SER A 15 0.92 17.81 -2.48
N LEU A 16 -0.32 18.28 -2.51
CA LEU A 16 -0.82 19.28 -3.46
C LEU A 16 -0.35 20.69 -3.09
N THR A 17 -0.49 21.08 -1.82
CA THR A 17 -0.10 22.42 -1.33
C THR A 17 1.35 22.50 -0.87
N ARG A 18 2.07 21.37 -0.90
CA ARG A 18 3.45 21.21 -0.44
C ARG A 18 3.66 21.74 0.98
N ASN A 19 2.71 21.48 1.89
CA ASN A 19 2.76 22.02 3.23
C ASN A 19 2.62 20.95 4.32
N LEU A 20 3.29 21.20 5.44
CA LEU A 20 3.05 20.49 6.69
C LEU A 20 1.98 21.27 7.45
N THR A 21 0.94 20.58 7.91
CA THR A 21 0.00 21.21 8.85
C THR A 21 0.76 21.63 10.10
N THR A 22 0.47 22.81 10.64
CA THR A 22 1.18 23.37 11.78
C THR A 22 0.96 22.47 13.01
N PRO A 23 2.03 21.94 13.63
CA PRO A 23 1.93 21.19 14.87
C PRO A 23 1.60 22.12 16.05
N ASP A 24 0.99 21.57 17.09
CA ASP A 24 0.73 22.30 18.33
C ASP A 24 2.04 22.80 18.97
N HIS A 25 2.00 24.01 19.51
CA HIS A 25 3.17 24.63 20.17
C HIS A 25 3.72 23.79 21.34
N SER A 26 2.86 23.06 22.07
CA SER A 26 3.24 22.15 23.16
C SER A 26 4.02 20.94 22.67
N VAL A 27 3.68 20.42 21.50
CA VAL A 27 4.35 19.29 20.84
C VAL A 27 5.72 19.72 20.33
N LEU A 28 5.81 20.90 19.70
CA LEU A 28 7.09 21.48 19.28
C LEU A 28 8.03 21.71 20.47
N SER A 29 7.51 22.25 21.57
CA SER A 29 8.30 22.44 22.80
C SER A 29 8.78 21.10 23.36
N SER A 30 7.94 20.06 23.33
CA SER A 30 8.31 18.71 23.79
C SER A 30 9.41 18.06 22.94
N VAL A 31 9.37 18.25 21.61
CA VAL A 31 10.43 17.78 20.69
C VAL A 31 11.76 18.49 20.96
N ARG A 32 11.71 19.83 21.12
CA ARG A 32 12.89 20.64 21.42
C ARG A 32 13.55 20.20 22.72
N ASP A 33 12.74 20.05 23.75
CA ASP A 33 13.14 19.59 25.07
C ASP A 33 13.74 18.18 25.07
N ALA A 34 13.11 17.25 24.34
CA ALA A 34 13.60 15.87 24.22
C ALA A 34 14.92 15.80 23.43
N ALA A 35 15.07 16.62 22.38
CA ALA A 35 16.30 16.68 21.59
C ALA A 35 17.45 17.32 22.38
N ALA A 36 17.18 18.31 23.24
CA ALA A 36 18.18 18.95 24.09
C ALA A 36 18.64 18.10 25.27
N ARG A 37 17.83 17.13 25.72
CA ARG A 37 18.13 16.23 26.85
C ARG A 37 18.76 14.89 26.45
N SER A 38 18.97 14.66 25.15
CA SER A 38 19.42 13.38 24.59
C SER A 38 20.62 13.56 23.68
N ASP A 39 21.74 12.90 24.00
CA ASP A 39 22.95 12.87 23.13
C ASP A 39 22.68 12.20 21.78
N ASN A 40 21.67 11.33 21.71
CA ASN A 40 21.23 10.65 20.50
C ASN A 40 20.10 11.42 19.76
N GLY A 41 19.67 12.57 20.28
CA GLY A 41 18.52 13.32 19.75
C GLY A 41 17.16 12.70 20.09
N ALA A 42 16.10 13.28 19.52
CA ALA A 42 14.71 12.84 19.67
C ALA A 42 14.18 12.24 18.36
N GLN A 43 13.34 11.21 18.48
CA GLN A 43 12.65 10.63 17.33
C GLN A 43 11.31 11.31 17.15
N VAL A 44 10.99 11.66 15.91
CA VAL A 44 9.83 12.44 15.56
C VAL A 44 9.08 11.78 14.41
N LYS A 45 7.78 11.56 14.59
CA LYS A 45 6.92 10.94 13.59
C LYS A 45 6.06 11.99 12.88
N VAL A 46 6.03 11.94 11.55
CA VAL A 46 5.11 12.72 10.69
C VAL A 46 4.44 11.73 9.74
N GLY A 47 3.12 11.56 9.87
CA GLY A 47 2.40 10.46 9.19
C GLY A 47 3.04 9.11 9.50
N ASN A 48 3.46 8.36 8.47
CA ASN A 48 4.14 7.06 8.61
C ASN A 48 5.67 7.15 8.61
N ARG A 49 6.26 8.34 8.76
CA ARG A 49 7.71 8.55 8.66
C ARG A 49 8.32 8.96 9.98
N THR A 50 9.49 8.42 10.28
CA THR A 50 10.28 8.78 11.47
C THR A 50 11.52 9.57 11.07
N TYR A 51 11.73 10.67 11.76
CA TYR A 51 12.83 11.62 11.64
C TYR A 51 13.59 11.67 12.98
N ARG A 52 14.90 11.87 12.93
CA ARG A 52 15.73 12.20 14.08
C ARG A 52 15.92 13.70 14.15
N VAL A 53 15.75 14.26 15.33
CA VAL A 53 16.04 15.66 15.62
C VAL A 53 17.22 15.69 16.59
N VAL A 54 18.31 16.32 16.18
CA VAL A 54 19.52 16.47 17.00
C VAL A 54 19.81 17.96 17.18
N VAL A 55 20.31 18.34 18.36
CA VAL A 55 20.80 19.71 18.58
C VAL A 55 22.28 19.76 18.21
N THR A 56 22.63 20.60 17.24
CA THR A 56 24.01 20.85 16.82
C THR A 56 24.20 22.36 16.73
N ASP A 57 25.23 22.91 17.37
CA ASP A 57 25.54 24.35 17.35
C ASP A 57 24.35 25.26 17.69
N ASN A 58 23.60 24.93 18.76
CA ASN A 58 22.39 25.64 19.20
C ASN A 58 21.24 25.69 18.16
N LYS A 59 21.28 24.84 17.12
CA LYS A 59 20.22 24.67 16.14
C LYS A 59 19.69 23.25 16.16
N TYR A 60 18.41 23.10 15.86
CA TYR A 60 17.79 21.80 15.67
C TYR A 60 18.00 21.36 14.21
N SER A 61 18.73 20.25 14.03
CA SER A 61 18.99 19.60 12.75
C SER A 61 18.13 18.35 12.63
N VAL A 62 17.51 18.12 11.46
CA VAL A 62 16.55 17.03 11.27
C VAL A 62 17.03 16.09 10.18
N SER A 63 17.41 14.87 10.56
CA SER A 63 17.76 13.80 9.62
C SER A 63 16.65 12.77 9.56
N ARG A 64 16.47 12.11 8.41
CA ARG A 64 15.47 11.03 8.31
C ARG A 64 16.08 9.73 8.82
N GLU A 65 15.36 9.02 9.68
CA GLU A 65 15.88 7.81 10.33
C GLU A 65 15.52 6.50 9.62
N SER A 66 14.69 6.58 8.59
CA SER A 66 14.22 5.42 7.84
C SER A 66 14.72 5.47 6.39
N ASN A 67 15.30 4.34 5.99
CA ASN A 67 15.88 4.01 4.68
C ASN A 67 15.15 4.66 3.49
N SER A 68 15.96 5.03 2.50
CA SER A 68 15.57 5.53 1.18
C SER A 68 14.54 4.62 0.50
N GLY A 69 13.26 4.98 0.65
CA GLY A 69 12.13 4.34 -0.04
C GLY A 69 11.62 5.18 -1.22
N CYS A 70 10.96 4.49 -2.15
CA CYS A 70 10.45 4.88 -3.46
C CYS A 70 9.94 6.33 -3.65
N PHE A 71 9.42 6.95 -2.59
CA PHE A 71 8.98 8.34 -2.60
C PHE A 71 10.12 9.36 -2.84
N THR A 72 11.37 9.09 -2.44
CA THR A 72 12.50 10.01 -2.74
C THR A 72 12.83 10.03 -4.23
N ASN A 73 12.64 8.90 -4.91
CA ASN A 73 12.85 8.78 -6.35
C ASN A 73 11.64 9.32 -7.12
N MET A 74 10.41 9.13 -6.61
CA MET A 74 9.20 9.77 -7.14
C MET A 74 9.28 11.30 -7.05
N LEU A 75 9.66 11.85 -5.90
CA LEU A 75 9.84 13.29 -5.73
C LEU A 75 10.98 13.83 -6.60
N HIS A 76 12.12 13.12 -6.69
CA HIS A 76 13.22 13.52 -7.58
C HIS A 76 12.81 13.51 -9.06
N ARG A 77 12.03 12.50 -9.50
CA ARG A 77 11.47 12.41 -10.86
C ARG A 77 10.43 13.50 -11.16
N LEU A 78 9.78 14.03 -10.12
CA LEU A 78 8.84 15.17 -10.20
C LEU A 78 9.53 16.54 -10.02
N GLY A 79 10.88 16.59 -10.01
CA GLY A 79 11.66 17.84 -9.91
C GLY A 79 11.94 18.37 -8.50
N TRP A 80 11.89 17.52 -7.46
CA TRP A 80 12.00 17.94 -6.06
C TRP A 80 13.43 17.77 -5.49
N PRO A 81 13.94 18.70 -4.64
CA PRO A 81 15.20 18.53 -3.93
C PRO A 81 15.08 17.51 -2.79
N LYS A 82 16.11 16.69 -2.58
CA LYS A 82 16.22 15.80 -1.40
C LYS A 82 16.12 16.62 -0.11
N GLY A 83 15.22 16.25 0.80
CA GLY A 83 15.19 16.78 2.18
C GLY A 83 14.18 17.90 2.47
N GLU A 84 13.22 18.19 1.60
CA GLU A 84 12.26 19.30 1.78
C GLU A 84 11.42 19.21 3.07
N ILE A 85 10.95 18.01 3.45
CA ILE A 85 10.19 17.81 4.70
C ILE A 85 11.10 18.02 5.92
N SER A 86 12.33 17.50 5.89
CA SER A 86 13.31 17.73 6.95
C SER A 86 13.59 19.22 7.13
N ARG A 87 13.81 19.96 6.03
CA ARG A 87 14.05 21.41 6.05
C ARG A 87 12.85 22.19 6.60
N LYS A 88 11.62 21.76 6.32
CA LYS A 88 10.43 22.39 6.89
C LYS A 88 10.30 22.14 8.40
N ILE A 89 10.60 20.92 8.86
CA ILE A 89 10.64 20.60 10.30
C ILE A 89 11.75 21.42 10.99
N GLU A 90 12.94 21.55 10.37
CA GLU A 90 14.01 22.41 10.87
C GLU A 90 13.58 23.88 10.97
N VAL A 91 12.93 24.42 9.94
CA VAL A 91 12.42 25.79 9.97
C VAL A 91 11.42 25.96 11.11
N MET A 92 10.48 25.03 11.30
CA MET A 92 9.51 25.07 12.41
C MET A 92 10.19 25.02 13.79
N LEU A 93 11.18 24.14 13.96
CA LEU A 93 11.91 23.98 15.22
C LEU A 93 12.81 25.18 15.53
N ASN A 94 13.33 25.88 14.52
CA ASN A 94 14.22 27.02 14.71
C ASN A 94 13.51 28.39 14.61
N ALA A 95 12.21 28.46 14.27
CA ALA A 95 11.45 29.71 14.09
C ALA A 95 11.06 30.46 15.40
N SER A 96 11.63 30.13 16.56
CA SER A 96 11.44 30.92 17.80
C SER A 96 12.67 30.88 18.71
N PRO A 97 13.04 32.00 19.35
CA PRO A 97 14.31 32.13 20.06
C PRO A 97 14.34 31.25 21.32
N VAL A 98 15.49 30.61 21.52
CA VAL A 98 15.82 29.83 22.71
C VAL A 98 15.96 30.79 23.90
N ASN A 99 14.96 30.84 24.78
CA ASN A 99 15.20 31.26 26.16
C ASN A 99 15.55 30.01 26.97
N ARG A 100 16.86 29.79 27.17
CA ARG A 100 17.35 28.98 28.29
C ARG A 100 17.03 29.75 29.57
N GLY A 101 15.96 29.35 30.24
CA GLY A 101 15.59 29.91 31.54
C GLY A 101 14.60 29.00 32.22
N ALA A 102 15.11 28.21 33.16
CA ALA A 102 14.44 27.63 34.33
C ALA A 102 12.93 27.37 34.26
N GLU A 103 12.51 26.11 34.44
CA GLU A 103 12.09 25.67 35.78
C GLU A 103 11.81 24.16 35.81
N ARG A 104 12.40 23.51 36.82
CA ARG A 104 12.01 22.18 37.30
C ARG A 104 10.57 22.28 37.78
N SER A 105 9.68 21.44 37.27
CA SER A 105 8.41 21.16 37.96
C SER A 105 7.96 19.74 37.63
N SER A 106 7.97 18.91 38.68
CA SER A 106 7.41 17.58 38.77
C SER A 106 5.90 17.61 38.58
N VAL A 107 5.35 16.82 37.65
CA VAL A 107 3.93 16.41 37.72
C VAL A 107 3.78 14.96 37.25
N HIS A 108 3.76 14.08 38.25
CA HIS A 108 2.94 12.89 38.42
C HIS A 108 2.21 12.31 37.18
N SER A 109 2.66 11.14 36.74
CA SER A 109 1.93 10.25 35.84
C SER A 109 0.66 9.69 36.52
N LYS A 110 -0.52 10.04 36.02
CA LYS A 110 -1.74 9.21 36.17
C LYS A 110 -2.00 8.55 34.83
N MET A 111 -1.54 7.31 34.69
CA MET A 111 -1.94 6.40 33.63
C MET A 111 -3.28 5.78 34.07
N PRO A 112 -4.37 5.85 33.28
CA PRO A 112 -5.53 5.01 33.52
C PRO A 112 -5.18 3.59 33.05
N ASP A 113 -5.42 2.60 33.91
CA ASP A 113 -5.35 1.19 33.55
C ASP A 113 -6.39 0.90 32.46
N LEU A 114 -5.94 0.49 31.28
CA LEU A 114 -6.81 -0.09 30.26
C LEU A 114 -7.04 -1.57 30.61
N PRO A 115 -8.29 -2.06 30.54
CA PRO A 115 -8.58 -3.47 30.77
C PRO A 115 -7.93 -4.34 29.68
N PRO A 116 -7.68 -5.63 29.97
CA PRO A 116 -7.01 -6.54 29.06
C PRO A 116 -7.78 -6.64 27.73
N VAL A 117 -7.10 -6.33 26.64
CA VAL A 117 -7.62 -6.49 25.27
C VAL A 117 -7.53 -7.97 24.93
N ASP A 118 -8.70 -8.60 24.84
CA ASP A 118 -8.87 -9.98 24.37
C ASP A 118 -8.53 -10.04 22.88
N TYR A 119 -7.45 -10.75 22.52
CA TYR A 119 -7.07 -10.97 21.13
C TYR A 119 -7.95 -12.08 20.54
N MET A 120 -9.23 -11.81 20.31
CA MET A 120 -9.98 -12.60 19.34
C MET A 120 -9.53 -12.21 17.93
N GLN A 121 -8.92 -13.17 17.23
CA GLN A 121 -8.73 -13.08 15.78
C GLN A 121 -10.07 -12.73 15.13
N PRO A 122 -10.14 -11.79 14.17
CA PRO A 122 -11.36 -11.59 13.41
C PRO A 122 -11.74 -12.91 12.74
N GLU A 123 -12.88 -13.48 13.13
CA GLU A 123 -13.46 -14.62 12.43
C GLU A 123 -13.68 -14.21 10.98
N LEU A 124 -13.06 -14.97 10.06
CA LEU A 124 -13.37 -14.87 8.65
C LEU A 124 -14.88 -15.09 8.49
N PRO A 125 -15.58 -14.30 7.66
CA PRO A 125 -17.01 -14.49 7.47
C PRO A 125 -17.28 -15.94 7.03
N PRO A 126 -18.38 -16.55 7.51
CA PRO A 126 -18.72 -17.93 7.19
C PRO A 126 -18.84 -18.10 5.67
N VAL A 127 -18.12 -19.08 5.14
CA VAL A 127 -18.22 -19.53 3.75
C VAL A 127 -19.57 -20.20 3.59
N ASP A 128 -20.42 -19.71 2.69
CA ASP A 128 -21.70 -20.35 2.36
C ASP A 128 -21.45 -21.53 1.40
N TYR A 129 -21.26 -22.71 1.98
CA TYR A 129 -21.05 -23.96 1.24
C TYR A 129 -22.31 -24.45 0.48
N ASN A 130 -23.45 -23.74 0.53
CA ASN A 130 -24.71 -24.22 -0.04
C ASN A 130 -24.99 -23.82 -1.48
N ASN A 131 -24.06 -23.12 -2.16
CA ASN A 131 -24.26 -22.74 -3.55
C ASN A 131 -23.26 -23.48 -4.45
N PRO A 132 -23.62 -24.67 -5.00
CA PRO A 132 -22.73 -25.41 -5.88
C PRO A 132 -22.38 -24.57 -7.13
N PRO A 133 -21.15 -24.70 -7.67
CA PRO A 133 -20.76 -23.96 -8.87
C PRO A 133 -21.67 -24.34 -10.04
N ALA A 134 -22.30 -23.35 -10.67
CA ALA A 134 -23.15 -23.55 -11.84
C ALA A 134 -22.50 -22.86 -13.06
N PRO A 135 -21.56 -23.52 -13.76
CA PRO A 135 -20.83 -22.90 -14.86
C PRO A 135 -21.72 -22.62 -16.07
N GLY A 136 -21.70 -21.36 -16.52
CA GLY A 136 -22.35 -20.89 -17.73
C GLY A 136 -21.39 -20.80 -18.92
N SER A 137 -21.49 -19.71 -19.68
CA SER A 137 -20.62 -19.45 -20.83
C SER A 137 -19.16 -19.27 -20.41
N VAL A 138 -18.23 -19.67 -21.27
CA VAL A 138 -16.80 -19.39 -21.07
C VAL A 138 -16.53 -17.91 -21.34
N ILE A 139 -15.87 -17.25 -20.38
CA ILE A 139 -15.47 -15.83 -20.46
C ILE A 139 -13.98 -15.71 -20.82
N GLY A 140 -13.16 -16.65 -20.35
CA GLY A 140 -11.72 -16.62 -20.56
C GLY A 140 -11.07 -17.98 -20.37
N LYS A 141 -9.87 -18.13 -20.93
CA LYS A 141 -9.05 -19.35 -20.79
C LYS A 141 -7.61 -18.92 -20.54
N GLY A 142 -7.01 -19.46 -19.47
CA GLY A 142 -5.59 -19.35 -19.18
C GLY A 142 -4.90 -20.71 -19.27
N GLY A 143 -3.61 -20.76 -18.97
CA GLY A 143 -2.84 -22.02 -18.98
C GLY A 143 -3.28 -23.03 -17.92
N ASN A 144 -3.78 -22.54 -16.78
CA ASN A 144 -4.10 -23.37 -15.60
C ASN A 144 -5.59 -23.40 -15.26
N ALA A 145 -6.42 -22.60 -15.93
CA ALA A 145 -7.83 -22.46 -15.58
C ALA A 145 -8.69 -22.03 -16.78
N VAL A 146 -9.98 -22.38 -16.69
CA VAL A 146 -11.04 -21.83 -17.55
C VAL A 146 -11.99 -21.02 -16.68
N VAL A 147 -12.32 -19.82 -17.14
CA VAL A 147 -13.21 -18.90 -16.42
C VAL A 147 -14.61 -18.95 -17.05
N TYR A 148 -15.61 -19.23 -16.23
CA TYR A 148 -17.02 -19.31 -16.63
C TYR A 148 -17.84 -18.22 -15.94
N GLU A 149 -18.97 -17.87 -16.54
CA GLU A 149 -20.03 -17.17 -15.81
C GLU A 149 -20.57 -18.07 -14.70
N ASP A 150 -20.93 -17.49 -13.56
CA ASP A 150 -21.71 -18.20 -12.55
C ASP A 150 -23.21 -18.01 -12.84
N LEU A 151 -23.90 -19.08 -13.21
CA LEU A 151 -25.34 -19.06 -13.48
C LEU A 151 -26.17 -18.84 -12.21
N ALA A 152 -25.62 -19.18 -11.04
CA ALA A 152 -26.29 -18.95 -9.76
C ALA A 152 -26.19 -17.48 -9.32
N ASP A 153 -25.12 -16.78 -9.71
CA ASP A 153 -24.89 -15.36 -9.41
C ASP A 153 -24.19 -14.64 -10.57
N LYS A 154 -24.96 -13.84 -11.33
CA LYS A 154 -24.45 -13.09 -12.49
C LYS A 154 -23.38 -12.04 -12.14
N THR A 155 -23.20 -11.72 -10.86
CA THR A 155 -22.15 -10.81 -10.37
C THR A 155 -20.83 -11.53 -10.10
N LYS A 156 -20.79 -12.85 -10.28
CA LYS A 156 -19.64 -13.72 -10.04
C LYS A 156 -19.20 -14.44 -11.31
N VAL A 157 -17.98 -14.94 -11.26
CA VAL A 157 -17.37 -15.83 -12.24
C VAL A 157 -16.70 -16.99 -11.52
N LEU A 158 -16.52 -18.10 -12.22
CA LEU A 158 -15.91 -19.32 -11.72
C LEU A 158 -14.60 -19.57 -12.48
N LYS A 159 -13.45 -19.36 -11.82
CA LYS A 159 -12.13 -19.78 -12.32
C LYS A 159 -11.95 -21.24 -11.92
N MET A 160 -12.22 -22.16 -12.83
CA MET A 160 -12.10 -23.60 -12.59
C MET A 160 -10.72 -24.08 -13.04
N PHE A 161 -9.97 -24.70 -12.14
CA PHE A 161 -8.63 -25.17 -12.44
C PHE A 161 -8.65 -26.40 -13.35
N THR A 162 -7.80 -26.42 -14.38
CA THR A 162 -7.64 -27.56 -15.30
C THR A 162 -6.46 -28.44 -14.93
N THR A 163 -5.58 -27.93 -14.06
CA THR A 163 -4.41 -28.62 -13.51
C THR A 163 -4.38 -28.42 -12.00
N PRO A 164 -3.86 -29.39 -11.22
CA PRO A 164 -3.69 -29.21 -9.78
C PRO A 164 -2.89 -27.93 -9.47
N GLN A 165 -3.35 -27.16 -8.48
CA GLN A 165 -2.70 -25.94 -8.01
C GLN A 165 -2.15 -26.13 -6.60
N GLU A 166 -1.07 -25.43 -6.27
CA GLU A 166 -0.55 -25.43 -4.91
C GLU A 166 -1.51 -24.65 -3.98
N PRO A 167 -1.90 -25.21 -2.81
CA PRO A 167 -2.84 -24.55 -1.91
C PRO A 167 -2.42 -23.15 -1.45
N GLU A 168 -1.10 -22.94 -1.31
CA GLU A 168 -0.51 -21.64 -0.95
C GLU A 168 -0.75 -20.59 -2.04
N GLU A 169 -0.60 -20.96 -3.32
CA GLU A 169 -0.81 -20.05 -4.45
C GLU A 169 -2.29 -19.63 -4.55
N VAL A 170 -3.20 -20.59 -4.43
CA VAL A 170 -4.65 -20.31 -4.44
C VAL A 170 -5.05 -19.40 -3.27
N THR A 171 -4.49 -19.66 -2.08
CA THR A 171 -4.74 -18.83 -0.90
C THR A 171 -4.23 -17.40 -1.09
N LEU A 172 -3.04 -17.24 -1.67
CA LEU A 172 -2.45 -15.93 -1.95
C LEU A 172 -3.25 -15.16 -3.00
N GLU A 173 -3.72 -15.82 -4.06
CA GLU A 173 -4.55 -15.21 -5.10
C GLU A 173 -5.86 -14.69 -4.50
N ILE A 174 -6.57 -15.53 -3.74
CA ILE A 174 -7.82 -15.14 -3.05
C ILE A 174 -7.57 -13.97 -2.09
N ALA A 175 -6.48 -14.03 -1.32
CA ALA A 175 -6.13 -12.99 -0.36
C ALA A 175 -5.85 -11.65 -1.07
N CYS A 176 -5.10 -11.65 -2.17
CA CYS A 176 -4.81 -10.46 -2.95
C CYS A 176 -6.07 -9.89 -3.61
N PHE A 177 -6.91 -10.76 -4.19
CA PHE A 177 -8.17 -10.35 -4.82
C PHE A 177 -9.12 -9.71 -3.80
N ASN A 178 -9.29 -10.32 -2.63
CA ASN A 178 -10.07 -9.77 -1.52
C ASN A 178 -9.48 -8.47 -0.97
N LYS A 179 -8.15 -8.36 -0.91
CA LYS A 179 -7.50 -7.12 -0.49
C LYS A 179 -7.78 -5.99 -1.48
N TYR A 180 -7.73 -6.27 -2.79
CA TYR A 180 -7.94 -5.28 -3.83
C TYR A 180 -9.42 -4.90 -4.04
N TYR A 181 -10.34 -5.86 -4.11
CA TYR A 181 -11.76 -5.59 -4.40
C TYR A 181 -12.67 -5.53 -3.17
N GLY A 182 -12.15 -5.90 -1.99
CA GLY A 182 -12.89 -5.95 -0.73
C GLY A 182 -13.13 -7.37 -0.25
N ALA A 183 -13.32 -7.56 1.05
CA ALA A 183 -13.57 -8.87 1.64
C ALA A 183 -14.79 -9.57 1.01
N GLY A 184 -14.69 -10.87 0.76
CA GLY A 184 -15.75 -11.67 0.09
C GLY A 184 -15.84 -11.48 -1.43
N SER A 185 -14.87 -10.79 -2.04
CA SER A 185 -14.77 -10.67 -3.49
C SER A 185 -14.34 -11.98 -4.15
N ALA A 186 -13.56 -12.82 -3.48
CA ALA A 186 -13.15 -14.14 -3.94
C ALA A 186 -13.23 -15.18 -2.81
N GLU A 187 -13.57 -16.42 -3.18
CA GLU A 187 -13.66 -17.57 -2.30
C GLU A 187 -13.22 -18.84 -3.03
N LYS A 188 -12.73 -19.83 -2.27
CA LYS A 188 -12.33 -21.13 -2.81
C LYS A 188 -13.57 -21.97 -3.15
N ILE A 189 -13.46 -22.76 -4.21
CA ILE A 189 -14.41 -23.81 -4.56
C ILE A 189 -13.74 -25.14 -4.24
N CYS A 190 -14.37 -25.95 -3.39
CA CYS A 190 -13.90 -27.28 -3.05
C CYS A 190 -14.82 -28.34 -3.66
N ASP A 191 -14.27 -29.51 -3.98
CA ASP A 191 -15.07 -30.70 -4.29
C ASP A 191 -15.57 -31.39 -3.01
N ASP A 192 -16.28 -32.51 -3.17
CA ASP A 192 -16.81 -33.31 -2.05
C ASP A 192 -15.72 -33.91 -1.15
N ASN A 193 -14.48 -34.03 -1.66
CA ASN A 193 -13.33 -34.52 -0.89
C ASN A 193 -12.61 -33.38 -0.13
N GLY A 194 -13.01 -32.13 -0.37
CA GLY A 194 -12.38 -30.94 0.19
C GLY A 194 -11.20 -30.41 -0.64
N ASP A 195 -10.92 -31.00 -1.79
CA ASP A 195 -9.86 -30.56 -2.70
C ASP A 195 -10.26 -29.28 -3.40
N THR A 196 -9.30 -28.35 -3.55
CA THR A 196 -9.59 -27.05 -4.17
C THR A 196 -9.59 -27.19 -5.69
N ILE A 197 -10.77 -27.00 -6.29
CA ILE A 197 -11.02 -27.19 -7.73
C ILE A 197 -11.19 -25.87 -8.49
N GLY A 198 -11.28 -24.75 -7.77
CA GLY A 198 -11.39 -23.43 -8.39
C GLY A 198 -11.55 -22.28 -7.40
N ILE A 199 -11.82 -21.11 -7.96
CA ILE A 199 -12.10 -19.87 -7.23
C ILE A 199 -13.40 -19.28 -7.78
N ARG A 200 -14.37 -18.99 -6.91
CA ARG A 200 -15.51 -18.14 -7.24
C ARG A 200 -15.13 -16.72 -6.89
N MET A 201 -15.25 -15.79 -7.84
CA MET A 201 -14.82 -14.42 -7.64
C MET A 201 -15.74 -13.40 -8.31
N LYS A 202 -15.66 -12.15 -7.88
CA LYS A 202 -16.41 -11.03 -8.44
C LYS A 202 -16.14 -10.90 -9.93
N LYS A 203 -17.20 -10.78 -10.73
CA LYS A 203 -17.11 -10.40 -12.14
C LYS A 203 -16.60 -8.96 -12.21
N ILE A 204 -15.46 -8.79 -12.87
CA ILE A 204 -14.81 -7.48 -13.00
C ILE A 204 -15.29 -6.81 -14.29
N ASP A 205 -15.68 -5.54 -14.17
CA ASP A 205 -16.11 -4.74 -15.30
C ASP A 205 -14.91 -4.34 -16.16
N GLY A 206 -15.13 -4.32 -17.47
CA GLY A 206 -14.17 -3.82 -18.45
C GLY A 206 -13.95 -4.77 -19.62
N GLN A 207 -13.27 -4.27 -20.63
CA GLN A 207 -12.79 -5.04 -21.77
C GLN A 207 -11.31 -5.34 -21.58
N SER A 208 -10.84 -6.52 -22.02
CA SER A 208 -9.42 -6.87 -21.93
C SER A 208 -8.55 -5.81 -22.63
N LEU A 209 -7.48 -5.37 -21.96
CA LEU A 209 -6.54 -4.43 -22.54
C LEU A 209 -5.97 -4.98 -23.85
N LEU A 210 -5.72 -6.28 -23.94
CA LEU A 210 -5.25 -6.95 -25.16
C LEU A 210 -6.10 -6.63 -26.40
N ASP A 211 -7.41 -6.50 -26.23
CA ASP A 211 -8.37 -6.28 -27.33
C ASP A 211 -8.56 -4.79 -27.67
N ILE A 212 -8.00 -3.87 -26.86
CA ILE A 212 -8.19 -2.43 -27.00
C ILE A 212 -7.00 -1.82 -27.73
N LYS A 213 -7.23 -1.31 -28.94
CA LYS A 213 -6.18 -0.69 -29.77
C LYS A 213 -5.91 0.78 -29.47
N LEU A 214 -6.94 1.51 -29.06
CA LEU A 214 -6.89 2.96 -28.84
C LEU A 214 -7.55 3.27 -27.50
N LEU A 215 -6.88 4.06 -26.69
CA LEU A 215 -7.33 4.50 -25.38
C LEU A 215 -7.51 6.02 -25.36
N PRO A 216 -8.48 6.54 -24.58
CA PRO A 216 -8.63 7.98 -24.45
C PRO A 216 -7.49 8.58 -23.62
N ALA A 217 -7.21 9.88 -23.78
CA ALA A 217 -6.11 10.56 -23.07
C ALA A 217 -6.20 10.42 -21.54
N GLN A 218 -7.41 10.41 -20.96
CA GLN A 218 -7.59 10.20 -19.52
C GLN A 218 -7.19 8.79 -19.01
N ALA A 219 -6.95 7.83 -19.90
CA ALA A 219 -6.49 6.49 -19.51
C ALA A 219 -5.06 6.51 -18.94
N GLU A 220 -4.25 7.52 -19.29
CA GLU A 220 -2.92 7.69 -18.70
C GLU A 220 -3.01 7.79 -17.17
N GLN A 221 -3.90 8.65 -16.66
CA GLN A 221 -4.05 8.78 -15.21
C GLN A 221 -4.61 7.50 -14.59
N ALA A 222 -5.54 6.82 -15.29
CA ALA A 222 -6.18 5.61 -14.77
C ALA A 222 -5.20 4.45 -14.55
N ILE A 223 -4.17 4.30 -15.39
CA ILE A 223 -3.18 3.24 -15.21
C ILE A 223 -2.27 3.53 -14.01
N TYR A 224 -1.90 4.80 -13.79
CA TYR A 224 -1.19 5.19 -12.58
C TYR A 224 -2.04 4.95 -11.32
N ASP A 225 -3.31 5.32 -11.36
CA ASP A 225 -4.23 5.14 -10.24
C ASP A 225 -4.42 3.65 -9.89
N MET A 226 -4.41 2.75 -10.89
CA MET A 226 -4.46 1.30 -10.66
C MET A 226 -3.27 0.82 -9.84
N PHE A 227 -2.05 1.19 -10.24
CA PHE A 227 -0.82 0.83 -9.50
C PHE A 227 -0.80 1.48 -8.12
N ASP A 228 -1.21 2.74 -8.00
CA ASP A 228 -1.29 3.42 -6.70
C ASP A 228 -2.25 2.68 -5.74
N ARG A 229 -3.41 2.20 -6.22
CA ARG A 229 -4.35 1.39 -5.42
C ARG A 229 -3.75 0.04 -5.00
N LEU A 230 -3.00 -0.62 -5.89
CA LEU A 230 -2.29 -1.87 -5.57
C LEU A 230 -1.23 -1.63 -4.50
N GLU A 231 -0.38 -0.62 -4.69
CA GLU A 231 0.74 -0.28 -3.79
C GLU A 231 0.26 0.20 -2.41
N GLN A 232 -0.81 1.00 -2.35
CA GLN A 232 -1.43 1.42 -1.08
C GLN A 232 -1.92 0.22 -0.26
N LYS A 233 -2.29 -0.86 -0.95
CA LYS A 233 -2.67 -2.14 -0.34
C LYS A 233 -1.48 -3.06 -0.15
N GLY A 234 -0.25 -2.61 -0.42
CA GLY A 234 0.95 -3.44 -0.32
C GLY A 234 0.91 -4.65 -1.26
N ILE A 235 0.30 -4.50 -2.44
CA ILE A 235 0.26 -5.50 -3.51
C ILE A 235 1.26 -5.04 -4.57
N PHE A 236 2.31 -5.82 -4.77
CA PHE A 236 3.31 -5.60 -5.81
C PHE A 236 3.00 -6.53 -6.98
N PHE A 237 2.08 -6.06 -7.83
CA PHE A 237 1.45 -6.85 -8.88
C PHE A 237 2.47 -7.50 -9.81
N VAL A 238 2.44 -8.83 -9.88
CA VAL A 238 3.44 -9.64 -10.58
C VAL A 238 3.14 -9.70 -12.07
N ASP A 239 1.96 -10.18 -12.44
CA ASP A 239 1.59 -10.45 -13.83
C ASP A 239 0.97 -9.22 -14.49
N THR A 240 1.86 -8.31 -14.89
CA THR A 240 1.54 -7.02 -15.52
C THR A 240 1.28 -7.14 -17.03
N THR A 241 0.88 -8.31 -17.51
CA THR A 241 0.52 -8.49 -18.92
C THR A 241 -0.86 -7.93 -19.22
N GLU A 242 -1.08 -7.49 -20.46
CA GLU A 242 -2.37 -6.91 -20.90
C GLU A 242 -3.55 -7.87 -20.81
N THR A 243 -3.28 -9.18 -20.86
CA THR A 243 -4.30 -10.22 -20.68
C THR A 243 -4.88 -10.23 -19.27
N ASN A 244 -4.15 -9.70 -18.28
CA ASN A 244 -4.54 -9.70 -16.87
C ASN A 244 -5.08 -8.36 -16.37
N VAL A 245 -5.39 -7.45 -17.30
CA VAL A 245 -5.99 -6.16 -16.99
C VAL A 245 -7.19 -5.89 -17.89
N LEU A 246 -8.30 -5.50 -17.27
CA LEU A 246 -9.48 -5.01 -17.96
C LEU A 246 -9.55 -3.48 -17.86
N TYR A 247 -9.98 -2.81 -18.93
CA TYR A 247 -10.26 -1.38 -18.92
C TYR A 247 -11.77 -1.13 -18.97
N ASP A 248 -12.28 -0.47 -17.93
CA ASP A 248 -13.65 0.03 -17.86
C ASP A 248 -13.69 1.45 -18.45
N HIS A 249 -14.18 1.56 -19.68
CA HIS A 249 -14.30 2.84 -20.39
C HIS A 249 -15.36 3.78 -19.78
N VAL A 250 -16.34 3.25 -19.05
CA VAL A 250 -17.40 4.05 -18.43
C VAL A 250 -16.85 4.79 -17.20
N LYS A 251 -16.04 4.08 -16.40
CA LYS A 251 -15.44 4.63 -15.18
C LYS A 251 -14.05 5.21 -15.39
N ASN A 252 -13.42 4.95 -16.53
CA ASN A 252 -12.01 5.23 -16.79
C ASN A 252 -11.11 4.56 -15.74
N GLU A 253 -11.24 3.24 -15.58
CA GLU A 253 -10.50 2.47 -14.58
C GLU A 253 -9.84 1.24 -15.21
N PHE A 254 -8.58 0.99 -14.85
CA PHE A 254 -7.95 -0.32 -15.09
C PHE A 254 -8.14 -1.23 -13.88
N ASN A 255 -8.55 -2.46 -14.15
CA ASN A 255 -8.94 -3.45 -13.17
C ASN A 255 -8.13 -4.74 -13.39
N PRO A 256 -7.21 -5.10 -12.47
CA PRO A 256 -6.44 -6.34 -12.56
C PRO A 256 -7.30 -7.56 -12.18
N ILE A 257 -7.15 -8.69 -12.88
CA ILE A 257 -8.00 -9.88 -12.68
C ILE A 257 -7.29 -11.05 -11.98
N ASP A 258 -6.04 -11.35 -12.35
CA ASP A 258 -5.26 -12.46 -11.75
C ASP A 258 -4.18 -11.89 -10.81
N ILE A 259 -4.60 -11.49 -9.62
CA ILE A 259 -3.77 -10.68 -8.72
C ILE A 259 -2.89 -11.55 -7.84
N SER A 260 -1.58 -11.50 -8.11
CA SER A 260 -0.53 -12.00 -7.23
C SER A 260 0.46 -10.90 -6.86
N SER A 261 1.20 -11.08 -5.76
CA SER A 261 2.13 -10.07 -5.23
C SER A 261 3.50 -10.64 -4.98
N PHE A 262 4.55 -9.89 -5.33
CA PHE A 262 5.88 -10.14 -4.80
C PHE A 262 5.90 -9.99 -3.27
N ASN A 263 6.72 -10.82 -2.60
CA ASN A 263 6.90 -10.76 -1.16
C ASN A 263 8.06 -9.81 -0.81
N ILE A 264 7.72 -8.52 -0.66
CA ILE A 264 8.68 -7.46 -0.34
C ILE A 264 8.51 -7.08 1.13
N SER A 265 9.43 -7.56 1.97
CA SER A 265 9.38 -7.44 3.44
C SER A 265 10.34 -6.39 4.02
N GLY A 266 11.12 -5.71 3.18
CA GLY A 266 12.11 -4.71 3.58
C GLY A 266 13.44 -5.30 4.06
N SER A 267 13.66 -6.60 3.86
CA SER A 267 14.86 -7.34 4.31
C SER A 267 16.11 -7.00 3.50
N GLN A 268 15.96 -6.34 2.35
CA GLN A 268 17.05 -6.03 1.40
C GLN A 268 17.84 -7.27 0.94
N SER A 269 17.22 -8.45 0.99
CA SER A 269 17.84 -9.66 0.47
C SER A 269 18.08 -9.55 -1.05
N PRO A 270 19.09 -10.25 -1.61
CA PRO A 270 19.29 -10.29 -3.06
C PRO A 270 18.06 -10.78 -3.84
N ARG A 271 17.23 -11.64 -3.23
CA ARG A 271 15.96 -12.09 -3.80
C ARG A 271 14.96 -10.95 -3.86
N GLU A 272 14.76 -10.25 -2.75
CA GLU A 272 13.84 -9.11 -2.69
C GLU A 272 14.24 -7.97 -3.64
N MET A 273 15.54 -7.73 -3.82
CA MET A 273 16.01 -6.75 -4.81
C MET A 273 15.67 -7.15 -6.25
N ARG A 274 15.74 -8.45 -6.58
CA ARG A 274 15.31 -8.96 -7.89
C ARG A 274 13.79 -8.84 -8.06
N ASP A 275 13.03 -9.19 -7.03
CA ASP A 275 11.57 -9.10 -7.05
C ASP A 275 11.12 -7.63 -7.22
N LEU A 276 11.76 -6.70 -6.52
CA LEU A 276 11.56 -5.26 -6.71
C LEU A 276 11.91 -4.80 -8.12
N GLN A 277 13.04 -5.26 -8.67
CA GLN A 277 13.44 -4.90 -10.03
C GLN A 277 12.43 -5.44 -11.06
N ALA A 278 11.98 -6.68 -10.90
CA ALA A 278 10.96 -7.29 -11.76
C ALA A 278 9.64 -6.53 -11.67
N TYR A 279 9.21 -6.16 -10.44
CA TYR A 279 8.04 -5.33 -10.23
C TYR A 279 8.12 -3.99 -10.97
N TYR A 280 9.21 -3.24 -10.80
CA TYR A 280 9.35 -1.94 -11.47
C TYR A 280 9.44 -2.07 -12.99
N GLY A 281 10.07 -3.14 -13.50
CA GLY A 281 10.11 -3.45 -14.93
C GLY A 281 8.71 -3.67 -15.49
N GLY A 282 7.99 -4.67 -14.97
CA GLY A 282 6.63 -5.00 -15.44
C GLY A 282 5.64 -3.85 -15.28
N ARG A 283 5.70 -3.12 -14.16
CA ARG A 283 4.91 -1.89 -13.95
C ARG A 283 5.15 -0.87 -15.06
N GLN A 284 6.42 -0.61 -15.40
CA GLN A 284 6.75 0.36 -16.43
C GLN A 284 6.36 -0.13 -17.83
N ASP A 285 6.52 -1.42 -18.10
CA ASP A 285 6.16 -2.02 -19.39
C ASP A 285 4.65 -1.89 -19.66
N LEU A 286 3.81 -2.22 -18.67
CA LEU A 286 2.36 -2.06 -18.79
C LEU A 286 1.93 -0.59 -18.93
N ILE A 287 2.56 0.32 -18.18
CA ILE A 287 2.31 1.76 -18.34
C ILE A 287 2.64 2.20 -19.76
N ASN A 288 3.81 1.82 -20.28
CA ASN A 288 4.23 2.17 -21.64
C ASN A 288 3.25 1.62 -22.68
N GLU A 289 2.74 0.39 -22.48
CA GLU A 289 1.76 -0.22 -23.36
C GLU A 289 0.45 0.58 -23.42
N VAL A 290 -0.03 1.07 -22.27
CA VAL A 290 -1.18 1.97 -22.20
C VAL A 290 -0.89 3.28 -22.92
N LEU A 291 0.25 3.91 -22.65
CA LEU A 291 0.63 5.21 -23.23
C LEU A 291 0.76 5.13 -24.76
N ASN A 292 1.28 4.03 -25.30
CA ASN A 292 1.43 3.81 -26.74
C ASN A 292 0.09 3.72 -27.50
N ARG A 293 -1.03 3.51 -26.78
CA ARG A 293 -2.38 3.43 -27.34
C ARG A 293 -3.16 4.73 -27.20
N ILE A 294 -2.57 5.75 -26.58
CA ILE A 294 -3.15 7.08 -26.47
C ILE A 294 -2.75 7.90 -27.71
N PRO A 295 -3.70 8.52 -28.42
CA PRO A 295 -3.44 9.35 -29.61
C PRO A 295 -2.56 10.58 -29.36
#